data_AF-A0AA96YQX6-F1
#
_entry.id   AF-A0AA96YQX6-F1
#
_cell.length_a   1.000
_cell.length_b   1.000
_cell.length_c   1.000
_cell.angle_alpha   90.00
_cell.angle_beta   90.00
_cell.angle_gamma   90.00
#
_symmetry.space_group_name_H-M   'P 1'
#
loop_
_entity.id
_entity.type
_entity.pdbx_description
1 polymer ?
#
loop_
_entity_poly.entity_id
_entity_poly.type
_entity_poly.pdbx_seq_one_letter_code
_entity_poly.pdbx_strand_id
1 'polypeptide(L)'
;MPTIYQTGGFRPPVRKHHRLSLSLDEREEISRGLAEKCSIREIAKKISRAPSTVSREIRRHGGLTNYRATKADKKAWDNALRPKACKLSQNPTLCKIIAEKMHQGWSPEQIAGWLKRNNPDAQKMKVSHETIYTTLFIQTRGALKKNYSNILEAEERYENLEPHHLKEKD
;
A
#
# COMPACT_ATOMS: atom_id res chain seq x y z
N MET A 1 -4.35 9.33 -13.17
CA MET A 1 -3.42 8.19 -13.30
C MET A 1 -2.17 8.53 -12.50
N PRO A 2 -1.60 7.61 -11.72
CA PRO A 2 -0.33 7.90 -11.05
C PRO A 2 0.72 8.18 -12.12
N THR A 3 1.43 9.30 -12.01
CA THR A 3 2.53 9.62 -12.92
C THR A 3 3.71 8.69 -12.63
N ILE A 4 4.59 8.47 -13.61
CA ILE A 4 5.81 7.64 -13.45
C ILE A 4 6.63 8.08 -12.23
N TYR A 5 6.63 9.38 -11.94
CA TYR A 5 7.25 9.97 -10.76
C TYR A 5 6.60 9.56 -9.43
N GLN A 6 5.29 9.26 -9.41
CA GLN A 6 4.61 8.83 -8.19
C GLN A 6 4.95 7.41 -7.76
N THR A 7 5.44 6.59 -8.69
CA THR A 7 5.80 5.18 -8.50
C THR A 7 7.31 4.95 -8.57
N GLY A 8 8.13 6.02 -8.47
CA GLY A 8 9.59 5.90 -8.44
C GLY A 8 10.20 5.41 -9.76
N GLY A 9 9.67 5.87 -10.91
CA GLY A 9 10.19 5.50 -12.23
C GLY A 9 9.50 4.29 -12.87
N PHE A 10 8.74 3.50 -12.10
CA PHE A 10 8.02 2.33 -12.62
C PHE A 10 6.65 2.71 -13.18
N ARG A 11 6.35 2.38 -14.44
CA ARG A 11 4.99 2.57 -14.98
C ARG A 11 4.02 1.58 -14.31
N PRO A 12 3.03 2.05 -13.51
CA PRO A 12 2.09 1.12 -12.90
C PRO A 12 1.26 0.42 -13.98
N PRO A 13 0.93 -0.88 -13.78
CA PRO A 13 0.11 -1.61 -14.74
C PRO A 13 -1.26 -0.94 -14.88
N VAL A 14 -1.81 -0.98 -16.10
CA VAL A 14 -3.16 -0.46 -16.37
C VAL A 14 -4.16 -1.23 -15.53
N ARG A 15 -4.89 -0.51 -14.70
CA ARG A 15 -5.90 -1.09 -13.79
C ARG A 15 -7.06 -1.63 -14.62
N LYS A 16 -7.52 -2.83 -14.27
CA LYS A 16 -8.70 -3.46 -14.85
C LYS A 16 -9.58 -4.00 -13.72
N HIS A 17 -10.89 -3.90 -13.90
CA HIS A 17 -11.84 -4.57 -13.01
C HIS A 17 -11.72 -6.08 -13.20
N HIS A 18 -11.83 -6.83 -12.10
CA HIS A 18 -11.88 -8.29 -12.18
C HIS A 18 -13.19 -8.71 -12.86
N ARG A 19 -13.16 -9.73 -13.74
CA ARG A 19 -14.35 -10.17 -14.51
C ARG A 19 -15.56 -10.50 -13.64
N LEU A 20 -15.32 -11.00 -12.43
CA LEU A 20 -16.40 -11.35 -11.49
C LEU A 20 -16.86 -10.18 -10.61
N SER A 21 -16.19 -9.03 -10.64
CA SER A 21 -16.63 -7.86 -9.86
C SER A 21 -17.92 -7.29 -10.43
N LEU A 22 -18.73 -6.67 -9.56
CA LEU A 22 -19.91 -5.95 -10.01
C LEU A 22 -19.49 -4.78 -10.91
N SER A 23 -20.22 -4.56 -12.01
CA SER A 23 -20.09 -3.37 -12.85
C SER A 23 -20.75 -2.15 -12.20
N LEU A 24 -20.55 -0.97 -12.78
CA LEU A 24 -21.25 0.24 -12.36
C LEU A 24 -22.77 0.08 -12.55
N ASP A 25 -23.21 -0.43 -13.69
CA ASP A 25 -24.64 -0.64 -14.00
C ASP A 25 -25.31 -1.58 -13.00
N GLU A 26 -24.64 -2.68 -12.64
CA GLU A 26 -25.13 -3.60 -11.61
C GLU A 26 -25.22 -2.91 -10.23
N ARG A 27 -24.27 -2.02 -9.90
CA ARG A 27 -24.33 -1.24 -8.66
C ARG A 27 -25.44 -0.19 -8.68
N GLU A 28 -25.75 0.38 -9.83
CA GLU A 28 -26.87 1.31 -10.00
C GLU A 28 -28.21 0.62 -9.83
N GLU A 29 -28.37 -0.59 -10.37
CA GLU A 29 -29.56 -1.40 -10.14
C GLU A 29 -29.75 -1.75 -8.65
N ILE A 30 -28.66 -2.04 -7.94
CA ILE A 30 -28.73 -2.21 -6.48
C ILE A 30 -29.18 -0.90 -5.81
N SER A 31 -28.65 0.25 -6.23
CA SER A 31 -29.02 1.55 -5.65
C SER A 31 -30.49 1.91 -5.90
N ARG A 32 -31.00 1.66 -7.12
CA ARG A 32 -32.41 1.89 -7.47
C ARG A 32 -33.33 0.94 -6.73
N GLY A 33 -33.01 -0.36 -6.71
CA GLY A 33 -33.79 -1.36 -5.99
C GLY A 33 -33.89 -1.08 -4.48
N LEU A 34 -32.83 -0.52 -3.87
CA LEU A 34 -32.90 -0.08 -2.48
C LEU A 34 -33.78 1.15 -2.26
N ALA A 35 -33.78 2.11 -3.20
CA ALA A 35 -34.68 3.26 -3.14
C ALA A 35 -36.15 2.85 -3.30
N GLU A 36 -36.40 1.83 -4.12
CA GLU A 36 -37.71 1.20 -4.31
C GLU A 36 -38.11 0.25 -3.16
N LYS A 37 -37.25 0.06 -2.14
CA LYS A 37 -37.43 -0.89 -1.04
C LYS A 37 -37.61 -2.35 -1.48
N CYS A 38 -37.08 -2.73 -2.65
CA CYS A 38 -37.06 -4.11 -3.11
C CYS A 38 -36.24 -5.00 -2.16
N SER A 39 -36.58 -6.28 -2.12
CA SER A 39 -35.80 -7.26 -1.37
C SER A 39 -34.45 -7.53 -2.05
N ILE A 40 -33.44 -7.92 -1.25
CA ILE A 40 -32.11 -8.28 -1.77
C ILE A 40 -32.20 -9.41 -2.81
N ARG A 41 -33.15 -10.34 -2.65
CA ARG A 41 -33.34 -11.47 -3.58
C ARG A 41 -33.87 -11.01 -4.94
N GLU A 42 -34.81 -10.06 -4.96
CA GLU A 42 -35.34 -9.50 -6.21
C GLU A 42 -34.28 -8.71 -6.96
N ILE A 43 -33.52 -7.86 -6.26
CA ILE A 43 -32.41 -7.12 -6.83
C ILE A 43 -31.40 -8.09 -7.45
N ALA A 44 -31.01 -9.12 -6.71
CA ALA A 44 -30.07 -10.14 -7.17
C ALA A 44 -30.57 -10.89 -8.42
N LYS A 45 -31.87 -11.18 -8.49
CA LYS A 45 -32.51 -11.77 -9.68
C LYS A 45 -32.45 -10.84 -10.89
N LYS A 46 -32.75 -9.54 -10.71
CA LYS A 46 -32.68 -8.53 -11.79
C LYS A 46 -31.28 -8.45 -12.41
N ILE A 47 -30.23 -8.44 -11.59
CA ILE A 47 -28.84 -8.35 -12.08
C ILE A 47 -28.18 -9.71 -12.36
N SER A 48 -28.92 -10.82 -12.28
CA SER A 48 -28.40 -12.18 -12.47
C SER A 48 -27.17 -12.52 -11.59
N ARG A 49 -27.20 -12.11 -10.31
CA ARG A 49 -26.15 -12.41 -9.32
C ARG A 49 -26.71 -13.17 -8.12
N ALA A 50 -25.81 -13.79 -7.36
CA ALA A 50 -26.19 -14.42 -6.10
C ALA A 50 -26.65 -13.36 -5.07
N PRO A 51 -27.72 -13.62 -4.28
CA PRO A 51 -28.17 -12.72 -3.22
C PRO A 51 -27.08 -12.38 -2.20
N SER A 52 -26.17 -13.33 -1.95
CA SER A 52 -25.02 -13.13 -1.05
C SER A 52 -24.00 -12.12 -1.60
N THR A 53 -23.91 -11.94 -2.92
CA THR A 53 -23.07 -10.90 -3.56
C THR A 53 -23.65 -9.53 -3.29
N VAL A 54 -24.96 -9.35 -3.53
CA VAL A 54 -25.67 -8.09 -3.29
C VAL A 54 -25.63 -7.71 -1.80
N SER A 55 -25.90 -8.66 -0.90
CA SER A 55 -25.82 -8.42 0.55
C SER A 55 -24.43 -7.99 1.01
N ARG A 56 -23.37 -8.66 0.51
CA ARG A 56 -21.97 -8.29 0.84
C ARG A 56 -21.61 -6.91 0.31
N GLU A 57 -22.03 -6.57 -0.90
CA GLU A 57 -21.79 -5.26 -1.50
C GLU A 57 -22.45 -4.15 -0.67
N ILE A 58 -23.74 -4.28 -0.37
CA ILE A 58 -24.50 -3.30 0.42
C ILE A 58 -23.83 -3.09 1.78
N ARG A 59 -23.55 -4.17 2.51
CA ARG A 59 -22.91 -4.09 3.84
C ARG A 59 -21.54 -3.43 3.80
N ARG A 60 -20.75 -3.67 2.76
CA ARG A 60 -19.41 -3.08 2.59
C ARG A 60 -19.44 -1.57 2.30
N HIS A 61 -20.50 -1.10 1.66
CA HIS A 61 -20.58 0.25 1.09
C HIS A 61 -21.62 1.17 1.73
N GLY A 62 -21.95 0.93 3.01
CA GLY A 62 -22.78 1.85 3.81
C GLY A 62 -24.12 1.28 4.29
N GLY A 63 -24.43 0.02 3.98
CA GLY A 63 -25.69 -0.60 4.39
C GLY A 63 -26.88 -0.10 3.58
N LEU A 64 -28.08 -0.53 3.98
CA LEU A 64 -29.32 -0.31 3.21
C LEU A 64 -29.67 1.18 3.02
N THR A 65 -29.30 2.05 3.97
CA THR A 65 -29.68 3.46 3.98
C THR A 65 -28.70 4.36 3.24
N ASN A 66 -27.40 4.10 3.37
CA ASN A 66 -26.35 4.97 2.84
C ASN A 66 -25.70 4.45 1.54
N TYR A 67 -26.17 3.33 1.01
CA TYR A 67 -25.63 2.77 -0.22
C TYR A 67 -25.83 3.73 -1.41
N ARG A 68 -24.74 3.96 -2.15
CA ARG A 68 -24.71 4.77 -3.39
C ARG A 68 -23.79 4.10 -4.39
N ALA A 69 -24.29 3.86 -5.61
CA ALA A 69 -23.57 3.13 -6.65
C ALA A 69 -22.18 3.73 -6.97
N THR A 70 -22.13 5.04 -7.25
CA THR A 70 -20.88 5.74 -7.60
C THR A 70 -19.84 5.73 -6.48
N LYS A 71 -20.28 5.88 -5.22
CA LYS A 71 -19.39 5.76 -4.05
C LYS A 71 -18.89 4.33 -3.86
N ALA A 72 -19.77 3.35 -4.06
CA ALA A 72 -19.41 1.94 -3.96
C ALA A 72 -18.38 1.56 -5.02
N ASP A 73 -18.60 1.97 -6.27
CA ASP A 73 -17.72 1.72 -7.40
C ASP A 73 -16.33 2.33 -7.20
N LYS A 74 -16.27 3.63 -6.87
CA LYS A 74 -15.00 4.32 -6.57
C LYS A 74 -14.23 3.63 -5.45
N LYS A 75 -14.91 3.27 -4.35
CA LYS A 75 -14.28 2.58 -3.22
C LYS A 75 -13.81 1.17 -3.59
N ALA A 76 -14.57 0.44 -4.42
CA ALA A 76 -14.17 -0.86 -4.91
C ALA A 76 -12.94 -0.75 -5.83
N TRP A 77 -12.91 0.25 -6.70
CA TRP A 77 -11.76 0.57 -7.55
C TRP A 77 -10.54 0.85 -6.67
N ASP A 78 -10.61 1.78 -5.74
CA ASP A 78 -9.51 2.16 -4.86
C ASP A 78 -9.00 0.99 -4.02
N ASN A 79 -9.90 0.17 -3.46
CA ASN A 79 -9.53 -1.03 -2.70
C ASN A 79 -8.87 -2.12 -3.57
N ALA A 80 -9.10 -2.14 -4.88
CA ALA A 80 -8.45 -3.09 -5.78
C ALA A 80 -6.92 -2.89 -5.83
N LEU A 81 -6.42 -1.70 -5.46
CA LEU A 81 -4.99 -1.46 -5.26
C LEU A 81 -4.40 -2.27 -4.09
N ARG A 82 -5.25 -2.80 -3.21
CA ARG A 82 -4.88 -3.51 -1.98
C ARG A 82 -3.74 -2.80 -1.24
N PRO A 83 -3.90 -1.50 -0.91
CA PRO A 83 -2.83 -0.74 -0.28
C PRO A 83 -2.47 -1.40 1.05
N LYS A 84 -1.26 -1.96 1.13
CA LYS A 84 -0.70 -2.42 2.39
C LYS A 84 -0.03 -1.22 3.04
N ALA A 85 -0.52 -0.80 4.20
CA ALA A 85 0.15 0.21 4.98
C ALA A 85 1.60 -0.24 5.25
N CYS A 86 2.56 0.59 4.88
CA CYS A 86 3.97 0.27 5.08
C CYS A 86 4.27 0.24 6.58
N LYS A 87 5.04 -0.75 7.05
CA LYS A 87 5.40 -0.91 8.47
C LYS A 87 6.00 0.38 9.06
N LEU A 88 6.78 1.11 8.27
CA LEU A 88 7.39 2.38 8.68
C LEU A 88 6.37 3.53 8.81
N SER A 89 5.30 3.54 7.99
CA SER A 89 4.20 4.49 8.15
C SER A 89 3.34 4.20 9.38
N GLN A 90 3.29 2.95 9.82
CA GLN A 90 2.51 2.54 11.00
C GLN A 90 3.31 2.68 12.31
N ASN A 91 4.63 2.81 12.25
CA ASN A 91 5.50 2.90 13.42
C ASN A 91 6.41 4.15 13.35
N PRO A 92 5.92 5.31 13.83
CA PRO A 92 6.68 6.56 13.82
C PRO A 92 7.99 6.49 14.62
N THR A 93 8.01 5.74 15.73
CA THR A 93 9.20 5.58 16.58
C THR A 93 10.33 4.88 15.81
N LEU A 94 9.99 3.81 15.09
CA LEU A 94 10.93 3.11 14.23
C LEU A 94 11.47 3.99 13.10
N CYS A 95 10.60 4.82 12.52
CA CYS A 95 11.00 5.79 11.50
C CYS A 95 12.01 6.83 12.04
N LYS A 96 11.82 7.33 13.28
CA LYS A 96 12.77 8.26 13.92
C LYS A 96 14.14 7.63 14.15
N ILE A 97 14.18 6.41 14.68
CA ILE A 97 15.44 5.68 14.93
C ILE A 97 16.21 5.46 13.63
N ILE A 98 15.51 5.04 12.56
CA ILE A 98 16.13 4.87 11.24
C ILE A 98 16.69 6.21 10.75
N ALA A 99 15.93 7.29 10.83
CA ALA A 99 16.38 8.62 10.42
C ALA A 99 17.59 9.11 11.22
N GLU A 100 17.62 8.91 12.54
CA GLU A 100 18.77 9.27 13.39
C GLU A 100 20.03 8.47 13.02
N LYS A 101 19.89 7.16 12.78
CA LYS A 101 21.01 6.31 12.37
C LYS A 101 21.53 6.66 10.97
N MET A 102 20.63 7.01 10.04
CA MET A 102 21.04 7.49 8.72
C MET A 102 21.81 8.81 8.79
N HIS A 103 21.39 9.76 9.65
CA HIS A 103 22.17 11.00 9.89
C HIS A 103 23.56 10.73 10.48
N GLN A 104 23.74 9.62 11.19
CA GLN A 104 25.04 9.17 11.70
C GLN A 104 25.89 8.46 10.62
N GLY A 105 25.44 8.42 9.37
CA GLY A 105 26.14 7.78 8.25
C GLY A 105 25.99 6.27 8.18
N TRP A 106 25.00 5.68 8.87
CA TRP A 106 24.80 4.24 8.86
C TRP A 106 24.12 3.77 7.57
N SER A 107 24.67 2.69 7.03
CA SER A 107 24.13 1.89 5.93
C SER A 107 22.74 1.30 6.28
N PRO A 108 21.77 1.20 5.33
CA PRO A 108 20.51 0.50 5.56
C PRO A 108 20.65 -0.95 6.06
N GLU A 109 21.70 -1.66 5.64
CA GLU A 109 22.03 -3.01 6.11
C GLU A 109 22.52 -2.99 7.56
N GLN A 110 23.38 -2.03 7.90
CA GLN A 110 23.84 -1.83 9.28
C GLN A 110 22.67 -1.50 10.21
N ILE A 111 21.75 -0.64 9.78
CA ILE A 111 20.56 -0.26 10.54
C ILE A 111 19.65 -1.47 10.75
N ALA A 112 19.36 -2.24 9.70
CA ALA A 112 18.54 -3.46 9.80
C ALA A 112 19.18 -4.50 10.74
N GLY A 113 20.50 -4.70 10.63
CA GLY A 113 21.26 -5.59 11.51
C GLY A 113 21.27 -5.13 12.96
N TRP A 114 21.43 -3.83 13.20
CA TRP A 114 21.38 -3.23 14.54
C TRP A 114 19.98 -3.34 15.17
N LEU A 115 18.92 -3.10 14.39
CA LEU A 115 17.54 -3.27 14.84
C LEU A 115 17.26 -4.71 15.26
N LYS A 116 17.78 -5.70 14.50
CA LYS A 116 17.63 -7.13 14.82
C LYS A 116 18.33 -7.50 16.13
N ARG A 117 19.50 -6.93 16.43
CA ARG A 117 20.29 -7.22 17.63
C ARG A 117 19.77 -6.52 18.89
N ASN A 118 19.38 -5.25 18.79
CA ASN A 118 18.92 -4.47 19.94
C ASN A 118 17.44 -4.67 20.29
N ASN A 119 16.67 -5.31 19.42
CA ASN A 119 15.25 -5.59 19.65
C ASN A 119 14.92 -7.05 19.32
N PRO A 120 15.49 -8.03 20.03
CA PRO A 120 15.32 -9.45 19.72
C PRO A 120 13.85 -9.89 19.80
N ASP A 121 13.08 -9.39 20.77
CA ASP A 121 11.69 -9.82 21.01
C ASP A 121 10.63 -8.90 20.38
N ALA A 122 10.99 -7.68 19.98
CA ALA A 122 10.04 -6.73 19.40
C ALA A 122 9.94 -6.90 17.87
N GLN A 123 9.10 -7.84 17.42
CA GLN A 123 8.83 -8.08 15.98
C GLN A 123 8.38 -6.81 15.21
N LYS A 124 7.75 -5.87 15.93
CA LYS A 124 7.32 -4.56 15.40
C LYS A 124 8.48 -3.61 15.09
N MET A 125 9.68 -3.88 15.59
CA MET A 125 10.91 -3.09 15.37
C MET A 125 11.86 -3.69 14.33
N LYS A 126 11.53 -4.88 13.79
CA LYS A 126 12.33 -5.54 12.75
C LYS A 126 11.89 -5.12 11.35
N VAL A 127 12.85 -4.67 10.55
CA VAL A 127 12.67 -4.18 9.16
C VAL A 127 13.84 -4.69 8.31
N SER A 128 13.59 -5.07 7.05
CA SER A 128 14.66 -5.42 6.11
C SER A 128 15.34 -4.17 5.56
N HIS A 129 16.62 -4.27 5.20
CA HIS A 129 17.34 -3.17 4.53
C HIS A 129 16.67 -2.79 3.20
N GLU A 130 16.12 -3.75 2.45
CA GLU A 130 15.32 -3.49 1.25
C GLU A 130 14.09 -2.63 1.57
N THR A 131 13.44 -2.80 2.72
CA THR A 131 12.32 -1.94 3.12
C THR A 131 12.80 -0.52 3.40
N ILE A 132 13.96 -0.36 4.03
CA ILE A 132 14.58 0.95 4.30
C ILE A 132 14.92 1.64 2.98
N TYR A 133 15.59 0.95 2.05
CA TYR A 133 15.87 1.43 0.69
C TYR A 133 14.59 1.77 -0.08
N THR A 134 13.61 0.86 -0.10
CA THR A 134 12.34 1.08 -0.80
C THR A 134 11.61 2.31 -0.26
N THR A 135 11.69 2.59 1.04
CA THR A 135 11.15 3.83 1.59
C THR A 135 12.00 5.05 1.30
N LEU A 136 13.30 4.88 1.12
CA LEU A 136 14.21 5.95 0.73
C LEU A 136 13.93 6.43 -0.70
N PHE A 137 13.82 5.50 -1.64
CA PHE A 137 13.67 5.79 -3.07
C PHE A 137 12.23 6.07 -3.52
N ILE A 138 11.21 5.55 -2.82
CA ILE A 138 9.81 5.92 -3.11
C ILE A 138 9.53 7.28 -2.45
N GLN A 139 9.98 8.35 -3.10
CA GLN A 139 9.86 9.77 -2.72
C GLN A 139 8.41 10.24 -2.46
N THR A 140 7.42 9.38 -2.72
CA THR A 140 5.98 9.58 -2.46
C THR A 140 5.43 8.91 -1.21
N ARG A 141 6.21 8.08 -0.48
CA ARG A 141 5.69 7.41 0.73
C ARG A 141 5.62 8.29 1.99
N GLY A 142 5.89 9.59 1.89
CA GLY A 142 5.48 10.63 2.86
C GLY A 142 6.04 10.52 4.30
N ALA A 143 6.60 9.38 4.69
CA ALA A 143 7.03 9.10 6.06
C ALA A 143 8.42 9.69 6.37
N LEU A 144 9.32 9.76 5.38
CA LEU A 144 10.69 10.26 5.55
C LEU A 144 10.90 11.66 4.95
N LYS A 145 9.91 12.21 4.24
CA LYS A 145 10.03 13.37 3.31
C LYS A 145 10.57 14.68 3.93
N LYS A 146 10.60 14.81 5.27
CA LYS A 146 11.07 16.02 5.96
C LYS A 146 12.58 16.07 6.24
N ASN A 147 13.33 14.98 6.03
CA ASN A 147 14.75 14.90 6.41
C ASN A 147 15.70 14.63 5.22
N TYR A 148 15.25 14.81 3.98
CA TYR A 148 15.91 14.27 2.78
C TYR A 148 17.03 15.10 2.16
N SER A 149 17.24 16.36 2.56
CA SER A 149 18.29 17.18 1.94
C SER A 149 19.70 16.61 2.13
N ASN A 150 19.90 15.73 3.12
CA ASN A 150 21.22 15.22 3.49
C ASN A 150 21.52 13.81 2.96
N ILE A 151 20.56 13.12 2.31
CA ILE A 151 20.72 11.71 1.93
C ILE A 151 21.36 11.56 0.53
N LEU A 152 21.16 12.53 -0.36
CA LEU A 152 21.76 12.53 -1.70
C LEU A 152 23.29 12.59 -1.66
N GLU A 153 23.88 13.26 -0.65
CA GLU A 153 25.34 13.25 -0.41
C GLU A 153 25.88 11.86 0.00
N ALA A 154 25.02 10.99 0.55
CA ALA A 154 25.40 9.64 0.93
C ALA A 154 25.24 8.64 -0.23
N GLU A 155 24.34 8.90 -1.19
CA GLU A 155 24.19 8.09 -2.41
C GLU A 155 25.41 8.22 -3.33
N GLU A 156 26.00 9.41 -3.45
CA GLU A 156 27.29 9.60 -4.14
C GLU A 156 28.42 8.78 -3.51
N ARG A 157 28.36 8.49 -2.21
CA ARG A 157 29.34 7.62 -1.54
C ARG A 157 29.07 6.13 -1.77
N TYR A 158 27.83 5.75 -2.05
CA TYR A 158 27.41 4.37 -2.23
C TYR A 158 27.66 3.86 -3.66
N GLU A 159 27.47 4.67 -4.71
CA GLU A 159 27.88 4.27 -6.07
C GLU A 159 29.41 4.12 -6.21
N ASN A 160 30.18 4.79 -5.35
CA ASN A 160 31.64 4.70 -5.33
C ASN A 160 32.20 3.54 -4.48
N LEU A 161 31.34 2.73 -3.87
CA LEU A 161 31.71 1.57 -3.06
C LEU A 161 30.98 0.32 -3.56
N GLU A 162 31.60 -0.40 -4.50
CA GLU A 162 31.78 -1.88 -4.54
C GLU A 162 32.09 -2.34 -5.99
N PRO A 163 33.10 -3.23 -6.21
CA PRO A 163 32.93 -4.62 -5.79
C PRO A 163 34.21 -5.26 -5.21
N HIS A 164 34.16 -5.68 -3.94
CA HIS A 164 35.00 -6.78 -3.47
C HIS A 164 34.15 -8.03 -3.27
N HIS A 165 34.05 -8.76 -4.39
CA HIS A 165 33.69 -10.17 -4.41
C HIS A 165 34.48 -10.98 -3.38
N LEU A 166 33.77 -11.96 -2.82
CA LEU A 166 34.26 -13.14 -2.12
C LEU A 166 35.67 -13.56 -2.56
N LYS A 167 36.58 -13.75 -1.59
CA LYS A 167 37.66 -14.73 -1.74
C LYS A 167 37.65 -15.66 -0.53
N GLU A 168 37.16 -16.85 -0.86
CA GLU A 168 37.56 -18.19 -0.45
C GLU A 168 38.42 -18.34 0.81
N LYS A 169 37.93 -19.24 1.66
CA LYS A 169 38.70 -20.01 2.62
C LYS A 169 39.89 -20.68 1.93
N ASP A 170 41.05 -20.61 2.56
CA ASP A 170 41.86 -21.76 2.95
C ASP A 170 42.68 -21.39 4.20
#